data_AF-A0A7V8TW93-F1
#
_entry.id   AF-A0A7V8TW93-F1
#
_cell.length_a   1.000
_cell.length_b   1.000
_cell.length_c   1.000
_cell.angle_alpha   90.00
_cell.angle_beta   90.00
_cell.angle_gamma   90.00
#
_symmetry.space_group_name_H-M   'P 1'
#
loop_
_entity.id
_entity.type
_entity.pdbx_description
1 polymer ?
#
loop_
_entity_poly.entity_id
_entity_poly.type
_entity_poly.pdbx_seq_one_letter_code
_entity_poly.pdbx_strand_id
1 'polypeptide(L)' 'VDVEEGKSYYWCTCGKSSKQPFCDGSHTGSEFGPLTYKAEQSKKVWFCTCKQTNDQPLCDGSHNTK' A
#
# COMPACT_ATOMS: atom_id res chain seq x y z
N VAL A 1 7.54 1.20 -6.75
CA VAL A 1 6.88 2.42 -7.25
C VAL A 1 7.78 3.60 -6.96
N ASP A 2 8.06 4.43 -7.95
CA ASP A 2 8.78 5.68 -7.74
C ASP A 2 7.81 6.70 -7.13
N VAL A 3 8.10 7.13 -5.91
CA VAL A 3 7.31 8.13 -5.19
C VAL A 3 7.95 9.51 -5.34
N GLU A 4 7.13 10.54 -5.22
CA GLU A 4 7.51 11.95 -5.30
C GLU A 4 7.36 12.59 -3.92
N GLU A 5 8.37 13.34 -3.47
CA GLU A 5 8.36 14.08 -2.22
C GLU A 5 7.10 14.94 -2.06
N GLY A 6 6.51 14.92 -0.86
CA GLY A 6 5.31 15.66 -0.51
C GLY A 6 4.01 15.07 -1.04
N LYS A 7 4.06 14.12 -2.00
CA LYS A 7 2.88 13.49 -2.56
C LYS A 7 2.33 12.40 -1.63
N SER A 8 1.01 12.38 -1.53
CA SER A 8 0.27 11.37 -0.79
C SER A 8 -0.17 10.23 -1.72
N TYR A 9 0.02 9.00 -1.25
CA TYR A 9 -0.36 7.77 -1.92
C TYR A 9 -1.33 7.02 -1.02
N TYR A 10 -2.41 6.51 -1.59
CA TYR A 10 -3.43 5.76 -0.84
C TYR A 10 -3.19 4.27 -1.05
N TRP A 11 -2.54 3.62 -0.09
CA TRP A 11 -2.24 2.20 -0.15
C TRP A 11 -3.50 1.36 0.10
N CYS A 12 -3.70 0.33 -0.73
CA CYS A 12 -4.81 -0.59 -0.58
C CYS A 12 -4.56 -1.53 0.61
N THR A 13 -5.44 -1.51 1.60
CA THR A 13 -5.43 -2.43 2.75
C THR A 13 -6.31 -3.66 2.50
N CYS A 14 -7.39 -3.52 1.73
CA CYS A 14 -8.41 -4.57 1.57
C CYS A 14 -8.06 -5.71 0.61
N GLY A 15 -6.98 -5.60 -0.17
CA GLY A 15 -6.55 -6.61 -1.16
C GLY A 15 -7.38 -6.68 -2.45
N LYS A 16 -8.55 -6.01 -2.53
CA LYS A 16 -9.49 -6.13 -3.66
C LYS A 16 -9.23 -5.19 -4.84
N SER A 17 -8.28 -4.26 -4.70
CA SER A 17 -8.04 -3.25 -5.74
C SER A 17 -7.49 -3.84 -7.02
N SER A 18 -7.96 -3.36 -8.18
CA SER A 18 -7.37 -3.65 -9.49
C SER A 18 -6.16 -2.77 -9.81
N LYS A 19 -5.91 -1.72 -9.01
CA LYS A 19 -4.80 -0.78 -9.15
C LYS A 19 -3.72 -0.97 -8.07
N GLN A 20 -3.49 -2.22 -7.65
CA GLN A 20 -2.45 -2.54 -6.68
C GLN A 20 -1.12 -1.87 -7.04
N PRO A 21 -0.39 -1.30 -6.07
CA PRO A 21 -0.62 -1.40 -4.63
C PRO A 21 -1.61 -0.36 -4.05
N PHE A 22 -2.20 0.49 -4.90
CA PHE A 22 -3.00 1.64 -4.46
C PHE A 22 -4.49 1.33 -4.43
N CYS A 23 -5.23 2.16 -3.70
CA CYS A 23 -6.68 2.08 -3.60
C CYS A 23 -7.37 2.64 -4.86
N ASP A 24 -8.42 1.94 -5.31
CA ASP A 24 -9.31 2.32 -6.40
C ASP A 24 -10.78 2.39 -5.98
N GLY A 25 -11.07 2.29 -4.68
CA GLY A 25 -12.44 2.31 -4.13
C GLY A 25 -13.09 0.93 -3.95
N SER A 26 -12.45 -0.17 -4.38
CA SER A 26 -12.98 -1.54 -4.22
C SER A 26 -13.13 -2.01 -2.77
N HIS A 27 -12.73 -1.20 -1.78
CA HIS A 27 -12.94 -1.46 -0.35
C HIS A 27 -14.35 -1.08 0.13
N THR A 28 -15.13 -0.33 -0.66
CA THR A 28 -16.48 0.12 -0.30
C THR A 28 -17.35 -1.05 0.15
N GLY A 29 -18.01 -0.91 1.31
CA GLY A 29 -18.84 -1.96 1.91
C GLY A 29 -18.08 -2.97 2.78
N SER A 30 -16.79 -2.76 3.04
CA SER A 30 -16.01 -3.49 4.04
C SER A 30 -15.55 -2.57 5.19
N GLU A 31 -15.02 -3.17 6.26
CA GLU A 31 -14.40 -2.44 7.38
C GLU A 31 -13.04 -1.80 7.03
N PHE A 32 -12.48 -2.12 5.86
CA PHE A 32 -11.16 -1.64 5.45
C PHE A 32 -11.24 -0.27 4.78
N GLY A 33 -10.42 0.67 5.23
CA GLY A 33 -10.12 1.93 4.53
C GLY A 33 -8.67 1.96 4.04
N PRO A 34 -8.35 2.76 3.01
CA PRO A 34 -6.96 2.90 2.53
C PRO A 34 -6.07 3.57 3.58
N LEU A 35 -4.80 3.18 3.62
CA LEU A 35 -3.79 3.84 4.45
C LEU A 35 -3.07 4.92 3.64
N THR A 36 -2.98 6.13 4.18
CA THR A 36 -2.27 7.23 3.52
C THR A 36 -0.76 7.13 3.79
N TYR A 37 0.02 7.04 2.72
CA TYR A 37 1.48 7.16 2.74
C TYR A 37 1.88 8.52 2.18
N LYS A 38 2.46 9.39 3.00
CA LYS A 38 3.06 10.65 2.54
C LYS A 38 4.54 10.41 2.26
N ALA A 39 4.96 10.60 1.02
CA ALA A 39 6.36 10.44 0.65
C ALA A 39 7.19 11.61 1.21
N GLU A 40 8.14 11.30 2.09
CA GLU A 40 9.06 12.31 2.63
C GLU A 40 10.18 12.69 1.67
N GLN A 41 10.50 11.82 0.71
CA GLN A 41 11.55 12.02 -0.28
C GLN A 41 11.15 11.31 -1.57
N SER A 42 11.59 11.85 -2.71
CA SER A 42 11.43 11.22 -4.01
C SER A 42 12.36 10.00 -4.13
N LYS A 43 11.81 8.80 -4.07
CA LYS A 43 12.60 7.55 -4.12
C LYS A 43 11.79 6.36 -4.60
N LYS A 44 12.46 5.26 -4.94
CA LYS A 44 11.81 3.99 -5.20
C LYS A 44 11.37 3.34 -3.88
N VAL A 45 10.08 3.06 -3.77
CA VAL A 45 9.44 2.44 -2.59
C VAL A 45 8.75 1.14 -2.99
N TRP A 46 8.84 0.14 -2.13
CA TRP A 46 8.23 -1.17 -2.31
C TRP A 46 7.00 -1.27 -1.40
N PHE A 47 5.81 -1.06 -1.97
CA PHE A 47 4.56 -1.23 -1.23
C PHE A 47 4.16 -2.70 -1.17
N CYS A 48 3.57 -3.11 -0.05
CA CYS A 48 3.09 -4.46 0.12
C CYS A 48 1.82 -4.74 -0.73
N THR A 49 1.81 -5.85 -1.47
CA THR A 49 0.64 -6.30 -2.24
C THR A 49 -0.03 -7.55 -1.66
N CYS A 50 0.68 -8.37 -0.87
CA CYS A 50 0.12 -9.56 -0.22
C CYS A 50 -0.75 -9.26 1.02
N LYS A 51 -0.63 -8.06 1.58
CA LYS A 51 -1.32 -7.58 2.81
C LYS A 51 -0.94 -8.32 4.10
N GLN A 52 0.21 -8.99 4.11
CA GLN A 52 0.77 -9.70 5.28
C GLN A 52 1.93 -8.96 5.95
N THR A 53 2.22 -7.72 5.53
CA THR A 53 3.34 -6.94 6.09
C THR A 53 3.05 -6.49 7.52
N ASN A 54 4.08 -6.54 8.36
CA ASN A 54 4.10 -5.95 9.69
C ASN A 54 4.60 -4.50 9.67
N ASP A 55 5.20 -4.05 8.56
CA ASP A 55 5.71 -2.69 8.35
C ASP A 55 4.84 -1.93 7.33
N GLN A 56 3.54 -1.81 7.62
CA GLN A 56 2.59 -1.17 6.70
C GLN A 56 2.95 0.30 6.46
N PRO A 57 2.89 0.79 5.21
CA PRO A 57 2.37 0.14 4.00
C PRO A 57 3.44 -0.60 3.14
N LEU A 58 4.66 -0.74 3.66
CA LEU A 58 5.83 -1.20 2.92
C LEU A 58 5.96 -2.72 2.92
N CYS A 59 6.72 -3.23 1.96
CA CYS A 59 7.07 -4.63 1.87
C CYS A 59 8.21 -4.95 2.85
N ASP A 60 7.97 -5.87 3.77
CA ASP A 60 8.93 -6.39 4.75
C ASP A 60 9.37 -7.84 4.44
N GLY A 61 8.88 -8.41 3.34
CA GLY A 61 9.16 -9.79 2.96
C GLY A 61 8.29 -10.85 3.66
N SER A 62 7.31 -10.47 4.49
CA SER A 62 6.43 -11.42 5.21
C SER A 62 5.68 -12.41 4.31
N HIS A 63 5.54 -12.14 3.01
CA HIS A 63 4.96 -13.11 2.06
C HIS A 63 5.86 -14.32 1.75
N ASN A 64 7.12 -14.32 2.19
CA ASN A 64 8.05 -15.42 1.97
C ASN A 64 8.02 -16.47 3.08
N THR A 65 7.38 -16.18 4.21
CA THR A 65 7.20 -17.14 5.28
C THR A 65 6.05 -18.08 4.90
N LYS A 66 6.41 -19.29 4.47
CA LYS A 66 5.51 -20.45 4.45
C LYS A 66 5.64 -21.22 5.76
#